data_AF-A0A956NCR2-F1
#
_entry.id   AF-A0A956NCR2-F1
#
_cell.length_a   1.000
_cell.length_b   1.000
_cell.length_c   1.000
_cell.angle_alpha   90.00
_cell.angle_beta   90.00
_cell.angle_gamma   90.00
#
_symmetry.space_group_name_H-M   'P 1'
#
loop_
_entity.id
_entity.type
_entity.pdbx_description
1 polymer ?
#
loop_
_entity_poly.entity_id
_entity_poly.type
_entity_poly.pdbx_seq_one_letter_code
_entity_poly.pdbx_strand_id
1 'polypeptide(L)' 'MPIVTATLALGGLALVLTTLLVLAQKRLAVVEDPRIDVVEDMLPHANCGACGLPGCRPFAEALVQGAT' A
#
# COMPACT_ATOMS: atom_id res chain seq x y z
N MET A 1 10.35 -1.31 -39.54
CA MET A 1 10.22 -0.11 -38.69
C MET A 1 9.17 -0.17 -37.56
N PRO A 2 8.10 -1.01 -37.56
CA PRO A 2 7.09 -0.94 -36.49
C PRO A 2 7.55 -1.50 -35.14
N ILE A 3 8.49 -2.47 -35.15
CA ILE A 3 9.03 -3.09 -33.94
C ILE A 3 9.79 -2.06 -33.10
N VAL A 4 10.71 -1.31 -33.72
CA VAL A 4 11.53 -0.29 -33.03
C VAL A 4 10.66 0.82 -32.45
N THR A 5 9.65 1.29 -33.20
CA THR A 5 8.73 2.33 -32.70
C THR A 5 7.88 1.83 -31.54
N ALA A 6 7.39 0.59 -31.59
CA ALA A 6 6.62 -0.01 -30.50
C ALA A 6 7.47 -0.19 -29.24
N THR A 7 8.71 -0.65 -29.37
CA THR A 7 9.65 -0.82 -28.26
C THR A 7 9.98 0.52 -27.60
N LEU A 8 10.25 1.57 -28.39
CA LEU A 8 10.52 2.91 -27.85
C LEU A 8 9.31 3.51 -27.16
N ALA A 9 8.11 3.35 -27.73
CA ALA A 9 6.88 3.88 -27.14
C ALA A 9 6.57 3.20 -25.80
N LEU A 10 6.60 1.86 -25.74
CA LEU A 10 6.33 1.11 -24.51
C LEU A 10 7.43 1.31 -23.47
N GLY A 11 8.70 1.33 -23.89
CA GLY A 11 9.84 1.58 -23.00
C GLY A 11 9.79 2.99 -22.40
N GLY A 12 9.47 3.99 -23.21
CA GLY A 12 9.30 5.37 -22.74
C GLY A 12 8.15 5.50 -21.74
N LEU A 13 7.00 4.88 -22.04
CA LEU A 13 5.85 4.87 -21.12
C LEU A 13 6.21 4.19 -19.79
N ALA A 14 6.86 3.02 -19.83
CA ALA A 14 7.28 2.31 -18.62
C ALA A 14 8.22 3.16 -17.76
N LEU A 15 9.18 3.85 -18.38
CA LEU A 15 10.09 4.77 -17.69
C LEU A 15 9.33 5.92 -17.01
N VAL A 16 8.40 6.55 -17.74
CA VAL A 16 7.60 7.66 -17.20
C VAL A 16 6.76 7.21 -16.03
N LEU A 17 5.99 6.13 -16.19
CA LEU A 17 5.09 5.62 -15.15
C LEU A 17 5.87 5.18 -13.91
N THR A 18 6.98 4.45 -14.08
CA THR A 18 7.81 4.01 -12.95
C THR A 18 8.39 5.19 -12.20
N THR A 19 8.89 6.21 -12.92
CA THR A 19 9.45 7.42 -12.30
C THR A 19 8.39 8.16 -11.47
N LEU A 20 7.18 8.28 -12.01
CA LEU A 20 6.06 8.91 -11.30
C LEU A 20 5.66 8.10 -10.05
N LEU A 21 5.58 6.78 -10.15
CA LEU A 21 5.25 5.91 -9.02
C LEU A 21 6.29 5.98 -7.90
N VAL A 22 7.59 5.97 -8.23
CA VAL A 22 8.66 6.08 -7.24
C VAL A 22 8.63 7.46 -6.57
N LEU A 23 8.39 8.53 -7.34
CA LEU A 23 8.26 9.87 -6.77
C LEU A 23 7.05 9.97 -5.84
N ALA A 24 5.91 9.41 -6.26
CA ALA A 24 4.70 9.34 -5.45
C ALA A 24 4.95 8.55 -4.16
N GLN A 25 5.57 7.38 -4.24
CA GLN A 25 5.89 6.55 -3.08
C GLN A 25 6.77 7.30 -2.07
N LYS A 26 7.78 8.04 -2.53
CA LYS A 26 8.64 8.83 -1.61
C LYS A 26 7.95 10.06 -1.05
N ARG A 27 7.06 10.71 -1.80
CA ARG A 27 6.41 11.96 -1.41
C ARG A 27 5.14 11.75 -0.60
N LEU A 28 4.43 10.64 -0.81
CA LEU A 28 3.18 10.28 -0.14
C LEU A 28 3.39 9.16 0.91
N ALA A 29 4.63 8.77 1.21
CA ALA A 29 4.91 7.86 2.31
C ALA A 29 4.47 8.48 3.63
N VAL A 30 3.48 7.87 4.26
CA VAL A 30 3.06 8.19 5.63
C VAL A 30 3.87 7.33 6.59
N VAL A 31 4.37 7.92 7.67
CA VAL A 31 5.05 7.17 8.74
C VAL A 31 3.97 6.58 9.65
N GLU A 32 3.90 5.26 9.68
CA GLU A 32 2.94 4.51 10.51
C GLU A 32 3.61 4.06 11.83
N ASP A 33 2.82 3.91 12.89
CA ASP A 33 3.30 3.36 14.17
C ASP A 33 3.64 1.88 13.96
N PRO A 34 4.89 1.43 14.21
CA PRO A 34 5.31 0.05 13.97
C PRO A 34 4.53 -0.98 14.80
N ARG A 35 3.86 -0.55 15.88
CA ARG A 35 3.01 -1.43 16.68
C ARG A 35 1.76 -1.89 15.92
N ILE A 36 1.30 -1.11 14.94
CA ILE A 36 0.14 -1.47 14.11
C ILE A 36 0.45 -2.73 13.32
N ASP A 37 1.62 -2.79 12.66
CA ASP A 37 2.07 -3.96 11.91
C ASP A 37 2.19 -5.20 12.81
N VAL A 38 2.79 -5.03 13.99
CA VAL A 38 2.95 -6.13 14.96
C VAL A 38 1.60 -6.69 15.40
N VAL A 39 0.63 -5.81 15.66
CA VAL A 39 -0.72 -6.24 16.07
C VAL A 39 -1.45 -6.89 14.88
N GLU A 40 -1.38 -6.29 13.69
CA GLU A 40 -2.03 -6.85 12.50
C GLU A 40 -1.48 -8.24 12.16
N ASP A 41 -0.17 -8.45 12.26
CA ASP A 41 0.48 -9.74 12.04
C ASP A 41 -0.02 -10.85 12.99
N MET A 42 -0.53 -10.48 14.17
CA MET A 42 -1.13 -11.42 15.14
C MET A 42 -2.61 -11.73 14.82
N LEU A 43 -3.23 -11.03 13.88
CA LEU A 43 -4.63 -11.21 13.49
C LEU A 43 -4.78 -12.28 12.40
N PRO A 44 -5.98 -12.84 12.23
CA PRO A 44 -6.23 -13.85 11.20
C PRO A 44 -6.23 -13.32 9.76
N HIS A 45 -6.07 -12.00 9.54
CA HIS A 45 -6.15 -11.34 8.21
C HIS A 45 -7.43 -11.64 7.43
N ALA A 46 -8.48 -12.12 8.10
CA ALA A 46 -9.72 -12.56 7.47
C ALA A 46 -10.62 -11.39 7.02
N ASN A 47 -10.38 -10.18 7.54
CA ASN A 47 -11.16 -8.97 7.25
C ASN A 47 -12.69 -9.20 7.37
N CYS A 48 -13.10 -9.99 8.37
CA CYS A 48 -14.47 -10.48 8.52
C CYS A 48 -15.43 -9.51 9.21
N GLY A 49 -14.93 -8.41 9.79
CA GLY A 49 -15.76 -7.39 10.43
C GLY A 49 -16.37 -7.76 11.79
N ALA A 50 -16.00 -8.90 12.38
CA ALA A 50 -16.53 -9.33 13.68
C ALA A 50 -16.21 -8.35 14.84
N CYS A 51 -15.13 -7.58 14.70
CA CYS A 51 -14.75 -6.52 15.64
C CYS A 51 -15.42 -5.16 15.37
N GLY A 52 -16.35 -5.07 14.41
CA GLY A 52 -17.04 -3.81 14.08
C GLY A 52 -16.26 -2.84 13.19
N LEU A 53 -15.06 -3.24 12.73
CA LEU A 53 -14.19 -2.45 11.85
C LEU A 53 -14.06 -3.10 10.46
N PRO A 54 -13.78 -2.33 9.39
CA PRO A 54 -13.82 -2.82 8.01
C PRO A 54 -12.70 -3.82 7.65
N GLY A 55 -11.72 -4.02 8.53
CA GLY A 55 -10.63 -4.97 8.31
C GLY A 55 -9.74 -5.15 9.53
N CYS A 56 -8.76 -6.04 9.40
CA CYS A 56 -7.76 -6.34 10.43
C CYS A 56 -6.82 -5.16 10.69
N ARG A 57 -6.32 -4.45 9.65
CA ARG A 57 -5.49 -3.26 9.86
C ARG A 57 -6.20 -2.11 10.58
N PRO A 58 -7.42 -1.70 10.17
CA PRO A 58 -8.20 -0.71 10.92
C PRO A 58 -8.44 -1.11 12.38
N PHE A 59 -8.62 -2.41 12.65
CA PHE A 59 -8.71 -2.92 14.02
C PHE A 59 -7.39 -2.82 14.78
N ALA A 60 -6.27 -3.18 14.16
CA ALA A 60 -4.95 -3.02 14.75
C ALA A 60 -4.63 -1.55 15.06
N GLU A 61 -4.94 -0.63 14.15
CA GLU A 61 -4.82 0.81 14.36
C GLU A 61 -5.63 1.29 15.55
N ALA A 62 -6.92 0.95 15.60
CA ALA A 62 -7.80 1.37 16.68
C ALA A 62 -7.36 0.77 18.03
N LEU A 63 -6.89 -0.47 18.05
CA LEU A 63 -6.39 -1.13 19.26
C LEU A 63 -5.10 -0.47 19.77
N VAL A 64 -4.16 -0.13 18.89
CA VAL A 64 -2.92 0.58 19.26
C VAL A 64 -3.21 1.98 19.78
N GLN A 65 -4.21 2.66 19.23
CA GLN A 65 -4.66 3.99 19.63
C GLN A 65 -5.55 3.99 20.89
N GLY A 66 -5.98 2.81 21.39
CA GLY A 66 -6.88 2.70 22.54
C GLY A 66 -8.31 3.15 22.27
N ALA A 67 -8.75 3.06 21.01
CA ALA A 67 -10.06 3.50 20.53
C ALA A 67 -11.07 2.34 20.36
N THR A 68 -10.74 1.14 20.86
CA THR A 68 -11.57 -0.09 20.81
C THR A 68 -11.98 -0.55 22.20
#